data_AF-A0A9P8CNT6-F1
#
_entry.id   AF-A0A9P8CNT6-F1
#
_cell.length_a   1.000
_cell.length_b   1.000
_cell.length_c   1.000
_cell.angle_alpha   90.00
_cell.angle_beta   90.00
_cell.angle_gamma   90.00
#
_symmetry.space_group_name_H-M   'P 1'
#
loop_
_entity.id
_entity.type
_entity.pdbx_description
1 polymer ?
#
loop_
_entity_poly.entity_id
_entity_poly.type
_entity_poly.pdbx_seq_one_letter_code
_entity_poly.pdbx_strand_id
1 'polypeptide(L)'
;MAQSLYAIGTIVILLRFAVRVRTVGLRGFQGDDYLSGLYLALYTINIIIVQYTYYSGGNVDIMSEQVATLPQSHIDVLRFGSQLEFASWYTYPGTIWTLKFMVLFFYRRLTLGILRTKTIRFLFWFCGASWIALILVVSLSCRPYSHNWQIKPLPGPECIFRP
;
A
#
# COMPACT_ATOMS: atom_id res chain seq x y z
N MET A 1 -15.24 5.46 -12.49
CA MET A 1 -15.10 6.50 -11.44
C MET A 1 -13.74 6.48 -10.75
N ALA A 2 -13.15 5.32 -10.43
CA ALA A 2 -11.82 5.26 -9.79
C ALA A 2 -10.68 5.88 -10.63
N GLN A 3 -10.71 5.67 -11.95
CA GLN A 3 -9.65 6.14 -12.85
C GLN A 3 -9.58 7.67 -12.97
N SER A 4 -10.71 8.39 -12.88
CA SER A 4 -10.71 9.85 -12.93
C SER A 4 -10.13 10.48 -11.66
N LEU A 5 -10.41 9.90 -10.49
CA LEU A 5 -9.82 10.35 -9.21
C LEU A 5 -8.30 10.11 -9.19
N TYR A 6 -7.84 8.98 -9.72
CA TYR A 6 -6.40 8.70 -9.87
C TYR A 6 -5.70 9.73 -10.76
N ALA A 7 -6.30 10.05 -11.91
CA ALA A 7 -5.75 11.05 -12.83
C ALA A 7 -5.63 12.42 -12.17
N ILE A 8 -6.68 12.87 -11.47
CA ILE A 8 -6.69 14.15 -10.74
C ILE A 8 -5.59 14.15 -9.67
N GLY A 9 -5.52 13.11 -8.83
CA GLY A 9 -4.51 13.00 -7.78
C GLY A 9 -3.07 13.01 -8.32
N THR A 10 -2.83 12.27 -9.40
CA THR A 10 -1.53 12.20 -10.07
C THR A 10 -1.12 13.57 -10.61
N ILE A 11 -2.02 14.29 -11.28
CA ILE A 11 -1.76 15.62 -11.83
C ILE A 11 -1.39 16.60 -10.70
N VAL A 12 -2.12 16.58 -9.58
CA VAL A 12 -1.84 17.46 -8.44
C VAL A 12 -0.44 17.19 -7.86
N ILE A 13 -0.02 15.93 -7.76
CA ILE A 13 1.30 15.56 -7.22
C ILE A 13 2.41 15.93 -8.19
N LEU A 14 2.23 15.66 -9.48
CA LEU A 14 3.21 16.06 -10.50
C LEU A 14 3.37 17.58 -10.57
N LEU A 15 2.26 18.33 -10.47
CA LEU A 15 2.29 19.79 -10.40
C LEU A 15 3.06 20.26 -9.16
N ARG A 16 2.79 19.68 -7.99
CA ARG A 16 3.54 19.96 -6.76
C ARG A 16 5.04 19.71 -6.97
N PHE A 17 5.40 18.57 -7.55
CA PHE A 17 6.79 18.19 -7.79
C PHE A 17 7.48 19.18 -8.75
N ALA A 18 6.80 19.56 -9.84
CA ALA A 18 7.29 20.55 -10.79
C ALA A 18 7.51 21.93 -10.14
N VAL A 19 6.58 22.40 -9.30
CA VAL A 19 6.72 23.65 -8.55
C VAL A 19 7.90 23.58 -7.57
N ARG A 20 8.09 22.46 -6.88
CA ARG A 20 9.22 22.28 -5.94
C ARG A 20 10.55 22.26 -6.67
N VAL A 21 10.68 21.51 -7.76
CA VAL A 21 11.89 21.50 -8.59
C VAL A 21 12.23 22.92 -9.08
N ARG A 22 11.24 23.72 -9.48
CA ARG A 22 11.49 25.11 -9.92
C ARG A 22 11.85 26.07 -8.79
N THR A 23 11.31 25.88 -7.58
CA THR A 23 11.49 26.83 -6.46
C THR A 23 12.73 26.55 -5.62
N VAL A 24 13.05 25.28 -5.36
CA VAL A 24 14.18 24.90 -4.49
C VAL A 24 15.30 24.15 -5.23
N GLY A 25 15.08 23.76 -6.48
CA GLY A 25 16.03 22.93 -7.24
C GLY A 25 16.09 21.48 -6.74
N LEU A 26 16.75 20.60 -7.51
CA LEU A 26 16.89 19.17 -7.16
C LEU A 26 17.73 18.94 -5.88
N ARG A 27 18.66 19.86 -5.56
CA ARG A 27 19.49 19.79 -4.35
C ARG A 27 18.77 20.27 -3.08
N GLY A 28 17.62 20.96 -3.22
CA GLY A 28 16.84 21.49 -2.10
C GLY A 28 15.74 20.57 -1.59
N PHE A 29 15.71 19.31 -2.04
CA PHE A 29 14.63 18.38 -1.72
C PHE A 29 14.59 18.05 -0.24
N GLN A 30 13.40 18.17 0.34
CA GLN A 30 13.12 17.86 1.73
C GLN A 30 12.49 16.46 1.86
N GLY A 31 12.42 15.94 3.09
CA GLY A 31 11.87 14.60 3.35
C GLY A 31 10.46 14.38 2.79
N ASP A 32 9.61 15.41 2.81
CA ASP A 32 8.26 15.36 2.24
C ASP A 32 8.26 15.25 0.71
N ASP A 33 9.28 15.78 0.02
CA ASP A 33 9.40 15.70 -1.43
C ASP A 33 9.73 14.26 -1.86
N TYR A 34 10.64 13.58 -1.15
CA TYR A 34 10.93 12.15 -1.39
C TYR A 34 9.72 11.26 -1.11
N LEU A 35 9.01 11.52 0.00
CA LEU A 35 7.78 10.81 0.31
C LEU A 35 6.71 11.02 -0.76
N SER A 36 6.68 12.17 -1.43
CA SER A 36 5.71 12.42 -2.51
C SER A 36 5.93 11.54 -3.73
N GLY A 37 7.19 11.25 -4.06
CA GLY A 37 7.53 10.25 -5.07
C GLY A 37 7.15 8.84 -4.64
N LEU A 38 7.44 8.46 -3.39
CA LEU A 38 7.06 7.15 -2.84
C LEU A 38 5.53 6.97 -2.83
N TYR A 39 4.79 7.99 -2.40
CA TYR A 39 3.33 7.98 -2.42
C TYR A 39 2.81 7.77 -3.83
N LEU A 40 3.35 8.49 -4.82
CA LEU A 40 2.91 8.36 -6.20
C LEU A 40 3.13 6.93 -6.72
N ALA A 41 4.31 6.37 -6.48
CA ALA A 41 4.63 4.99 -6.87
C ALA A 41 3.68 3.98 -6.22
N LEU A 42 3.48 4.07 -4.89
CA LEU A 42 2.56 3.17 -4.18
C LEU A 42 1.11 3.35 -4.65
N TYR A 43 0.67 4.58 -4.90
CA TYR A 43 -0.67 4.86 -5.37
C TYR A 43 -0.92 4.27 -6.78
N THR A 44 0.04 4.43 -7.69
CA THR A 44 -0.01 3.80 -9.02
C THR A 44 -0.04 2.28 -8.92
N ILE A 45 0.81 1.68 -8.06
CA ILE A 45 0.82 0.23 -7.86
C ILE A 45 -0.53 -0.28 -7.35
N ASN A 46 -1.15 0.41 -6.39
CA ASN A 46 -2.48 0.02 -5.89
C ASN A 46 -3.55 0.05 -6.99
N ILE A 47 -3.55 1.08 -7.85
CA ILE A 47 -4.50 1.14 -8.96
C ILE A 47 -4.25 0.03 -9.97
N ILE A 48 -3.00 -0.30 -10.27
CA ILE A 48 -2.65 -1.44 -11.13
C ILE A 48 -3.16 -2.74 -10.51
N ILE A 49 -2.86 -2.99 -9.23
CA ILE A 49 -3.32 -4.18 -8.51
C ILE A 49 -4.84 -4.31 -8.61
N VAL A 50 -5.57 -3.26 -8.23
CA VAL A 50 -7.05 -3.27 -8.26
C VAL A 50 -7.59 -3.54 -9.67
N GLN A 51 -6.99 -2.95 -10.71
CA GLN A 51 -7.42 -3.18 -12.08
C GLN A 51 -7.22 -4.63 -12.50
N TYR A 52 -6.07 -5.23 -12.17
CA TYR A 52 -5.77 -6.62 -12.52
C TYR A 52 -6.61 -7.60 -11.70
N THR A 53 -6.72 -7.41 -10.38
CA THR A 53 -7.51 -8.28 -9.51
C THR A 53 -9.00 -8.23 -9.84
N TYR A 54 -9.52 -7.09 -10.30
CA TYR A 54 -10.90 -6.99 -10.80
C TYR A 54 -11.20 -7.96 -11.94
N TYR A 55 -10.23 -8.25 -12.82
CA TYR A 55 -10.42 -9.19 -13.93
C TYR A 55 -9.95 -10.61 -13.63
N SER A 56 -8.91 -10.79 -12.81
CA SER A 56 -8.38 -12.11 -12.50
C SER A 56 -9.14 -12.82 -11.38
N GLY A 57 -9.72 -12.08 -10.44
CA GLY A 57 -10.20 -12.58 -9.15
C GLY A 57 -9.04 -13.05 -8.25
N GLY A 58 -9.37 -13.58 -7.07
CA GLY A 58 -8.43 -14.15 -6.12
C GLY A 58 -9.01 -15.35 -5.36
N ASN A 59 -8.28 -15.85 -4.36
CA ASN A 59 -8.73 -16.91 -3.48
C ASN A 59 -9.91 -16.52 -2.59
N VAL A 60 -10.11 -15.22 -2.37
CA VAL A 60 -11.25 -14.66 -1.63
C VAL A 60 -12.57 -14.74 -2.42
N ASP A 61 -12.49 -14.82 -3.75
CA ASP A 61 -13.65 -14.75 -4.65
C ASP A 61 -14.27 -16.13 -4.97
N ILE A 62 -13.67 -17.22 -4.46
CA ILE A 62 -14.08 -18.59 -4.79
C ILE A 62 -14.43 -19.40 -3.54
N MET A 63 -15.44 -20.27 -3.65
CA MET A 63 -15.81 -21.20 -2.58
C MET A 63 -15.10 -22.55 -2.74
N SER A 64 -14.86 -23.25 -1.63
CA SER A 64 -14.16 -24.55 -1.59
C SER A 64 -14.76 -25.62 -2.51
N GLU A 65 -16.07 -25.59 -2.73
CA GLU A 65 -16.77 -26.54 -3.61
C GLU A 65 -16.46 -26.30 -5.09
N GLN A 66 -16.23 -25.04 -5.48
CA GLN A 66 -15.97 -24.66 -6.88
C GLN A 66 -14.53 -25.02 -7.30
N VAL A 67 -13.60 -25.06 -6.35
CA VAL A 67 -12.16 -25.33 -6.59
C VAL A 67 -11.92 -26.68 -7.27
N ALA A 68 -12.75 -27.68 -6.95
CA ALA A 68 -12.58 -29.03 -7.47
C ALA A 68 -12.82 -29.12 -8.99
N THR A 69 -13.69 -28.27 -9.54
CA THR A 69 -14.13 -28.29 -10.94
C THR A 69 -13.40 -27.31 -11.83
N LEU A 70 -12.52 -26.46 -11.26
CA LEU A 70 -11.79 -25.45 -12.02
C LEU A 70 -10.72 -26.06 -12.94
N PRO A 71 -10.64 -25.62 -14.21
CA PRO A 71 -9.54 -25.98 -15.09
C PRO A 71 -8.23 -25.35 -14.62
N GLN A 72 -7.10 -26.00 -14.93
CA GLN A 72 -5.77 -25.56 -14.48
C GLN A 72 -5.42 -24.12 -14.92
N SER A 73 -5.82 -23.73 -16.14
CA SER A 73 -5.61 -22.36 -16.64
C SER A 73 -6.27 -21.29 -15.79
N HIS A 74 -7.45 -21.58 -15.22
CA HIS A 74 -8.15 -20.65 -14.35
C HIS A 74 -7.50 -20.58 -12.96
N ILE A 75 -6.99 -21.71 -12.46
CA ILE A 75 -6.23 -21.78 -11.21
C ILE A 75 -5.00 -20.86 -11.26
N ASP A 76 -4.29 -20.84 -12.38
CA ASP A 76 -3.08 -20.02 -12.52
C ASP A 76 -3.41 -18.51 -12.54
N VAL A 77 -4.52 -18.12 -13.19
CA VAL A 77 -5.03 -16.74 -13.19
C VAL A 77 -5.44 -16.30 -11.79
N LEU A 78 -6.20 -17.12 -11.07
CA LEU A 78 -6.63 -16.86 -9.70
C LEU A 78 -5.44 -16.80 -8.73
N ARG A 79 -4.44 -17.66 -8.92
CA ARG A 79 -3.20 -17.63 -8.14
C ARG A 79 -2.47 -16.30 -8.34
N PHE A 80 -2.35 -15.83 -9.58
CA PHE A 80 -1.72 -14.55 -9.88
C PHE A 80 -2.50 -13.39 -9.24
N GLY A 81 -3.82 -13.39 -9.36
CA GLY A 81 -4.66 -12.37 -8.71
C GLY A 81 -4.55 -12.39 -7.19
N SER A 82 -4.49 -13.57 -6.56
CA SER A 82 -4.27 -13.71 -5.12
C SER A 82 -2.89 -13.16 -4.68
N GLN A 83 -1.86 -13.28 -5.51
CA GLN A 83 -0.55 -12.68 -5.23
C GLN A 83 -0.60 -11.16 -5.29
N LEU A 84 -1.32 -10.59 -6.27
CA LEU A 84 -1.52 -9.15 -6.39
C LEU A 84 -2.36 -8.61 -5.22
N GLU A 85 -3.43 -9.30 -4.87
CA GLU A 85 -4.24 -8.98 -3.70
C GLU A 85 -3.40 -9.03 -2.42
N PHE A 86 -2.55 -10.05 -2.27
CA PHE A 86 -1.62 -10.12 -1.16
C PHE A 86 -0.62 -8.95 -1.15
N ALA A 87 -0.12 -8.52 -2.31
CA ALA A 87 0.73 -7.33 -2.41
C ALA A 87 -0.01 -6.05 -1.98
N SER A 88 -1.33 -5.97 -2.21
CA SER A 88 -2.15 -4.81 -1.80
C SER A 88 -2.13 -4.56 -0.28
N TRP A 89 -2.00 -5.63 0.51
CA TRP A 89 -1.89 -5.56 1.97
C TRP A 89 -0.60 -4.89 2.46
N TYR A 90 0.38 -4.70 1.58
CA TYR A 90 1.57 -3.89 1.85
C TYR A 90 1.47 -2.50 1.22
N THR A 91 1.02 -2.40 -0.03
CA THR A 91 1.04 -1.15 -0.78
C THR A 91 -0.03 -0.17 -0.34
N TYR A 92 -1.22 -0.64 0.05
CA TYR A 92 -2.31 0.22 0.49
C TYR A 92 -1.99 0.86 1.86
N PRO A 93 -1.63 0.09 2.91
CA PRO A 93 -1.12 0.68 4.15
C PRO A 93 0.13 1.53 3.91
N GLY A 94 1.06 1.10 3.04
CA GLY A 94 2.23 1.90 2.68
C GLY A 94 1.87 3.31 2.20
N THR A 95 0.80 3.44 1.41
CA THR A 95 0.28 4.74 0.96
C THR A 95 -0.19 5.60 2.13
N ILE A 96 -0.97 5.02 3.05
CA ILE A 96 -1.50 5.69 4.23
C ILE A 96 -0.37 6.15 5.17
N TRP A 97 0.61 5.28 5.45
CA TRP A 97 1.73 5.61 6.32
C TRP A 97 2.65 6.66 5.70
N THR A 98 2.86 6.60 4.39
CA THR A 98 3.59 7.64 3.66
C THR A 98 2.91 9.01 3.82
N LEU A 99 1.58 9.08 3.70
CA LEU A 99 0.81 10.31 3.96
C LEU A 99 0.95 10.79 5.41
N LYS A 100 0.88 9.89 6.40
CA LYS A 100 1.10 10.24 7.81
C LYS A 100 2.47 10.86 8.02
N PHE A 101 3.52 10.27 7.44
CA PHE A 101 4.87 10.83 7.52
C PHE A 101 4.96 12.20 6.85
N MET A 102 4.36 12.40 5.66
CA MET A 102 4.32 13.73 5.02
C MET A 102 3.70 14.79 5.94
N VAL A 103 2.57 14.48 6.56
CA VAL A 103 1.88 15.38 7.50
C VAL A 103 2.78 15.67 8.71
N LEU A 104 3.49 14.67 9.24
CA LEU A 104 4.44 14.86 10.33
C LEU A 104 5.64 15.74 9.92
N PHE A 105 6.17 15.60 8.70
CA PHE A 105 7.20 16.49 8.16
C PHE A 105 6.69 17.92 7.99
N PHE A 106 5.45 18.08 7.51
CA PHE A 106 4.80 19.37 7.39
C PHE A 106 4.62 20.05 8.76
N TYR A 107 4.10 19.33 9.76
CA TYR A 107 3.99 19.87 11.12
C TYR A 107 5.33 20.19 11.74
N ARG A 108 6.36 19.38 11.48
CA ARG A 108 7.73 19.68 11.94
C ARG A 108 8.24 21.01 11.40
N ARG A 109 7.87 21.38 10.16
CA ARG A 109 8.24 22.65 9.54
C ARG A 109 7.46 23.84 10.09
N LEU A 110 6.19 23.66 10.46
CA LEU A 110 5.35 24.72 11.03
C LEU A 110 5.59 24.97 12.53
N THR A 111 6.23 24.04 13.22
CA THR A 111 6.31 24.06 14.67
C THR A 111 7.41 24.99 15.18
N LEU A 112 7.01 26.12 15.78
CA LEU A 112 7.87 27.01 16.58
C LEU A 112 7.63 26.72 18.08
N GLY A 113 8.34 25.76 18.68
CA GLY A 113 8.28 25.51 20.12
C GLY A 113 8.77 24.13 20.58
N ILE A 114 9.45 24.07 21.73
CA ILE A 114 10.20 22.88 22.22
C ILE A 114 9.26 21.72 22.63
N LEU A 115 8.15 22.00 23.32
CA LEU A 115 7.19 20.95 23.74
C LEU A 115 6.53 20.27 22.53
N ARG A 116 6.20 21.04 21.50
CA ARG A 116 5.57 20.54 20.27
C ARG A 116 6.56 19.71 19.43
N THR A 117 7.86 20.01 19.48
CA THR A 117 8.91 19.18 18.84
C THR A 117 9.06 17.79 19.47
N LYS A 118 8.94 17.67 20.80
CA LYS A 118 8.97 16.35 21.48
C LYS A 118 7.79 15.49 21.06
N THR A 119 6.59 16.06 21.03
CA THR A 119 5.37 15.36 20.57
C THR A 119 5.50 14.89 19.12
N ILE A 120 5.97 15.75 18.20
CA ILE A 120 6.17 15.35 16.80
C ILE A 120 7.18 14.22 16.67
N ARG A 121 8.30 14.26 17.41
CA ARG A 121 9.29 13.19 17.42
C ARG A 121 8.71 11.87 17.92
N PHE A 122 7.90 11.91 18.99
CA PHE A 122 7.19 10.72 19.48
C PHE A 122 6.25 10.16 18.41
N LEU A 123 5.46 11.02 17.75
CA LEU A 123 4.56 10.59 16.67
C LEU A 123 5.29 9.98 15.47
N PHE A 124 6.48 10.49 15.12
CA PHE A 124 7.34 9.87 14.10
C PHE A 124 7.70 8.43 14.47
N TRP A 125 8.18 8.20 15.69
CA TRP A 125 8.53 6.86 16.16
C TRP A 125 7.31 5.95 16.26
N PHE A 126 6.21 6.44 16.82
CA PHE A 126 4.96 5.69 16.94
C PHE A 126 4.41 5.29 15.56
N CYS A 127 4.42 6.21 14.59
CA CYS A 127 4.00 5.93 13.22
C CYS A 127 4.91 4.91 12.53
N GLY A 128 6.24 4.99 12.74
CA GLY A 128 7.17 3.99 12.22
C GLY A 128 6.98 2.62 12.85
N ALA A 129 6.85 2.56 14.17
CA ALA A 129 6.63 1.31 14.90
C ALA A 129 5.31 0.64 14.50
N SER A 130 4.23 1.40 14.34
CA SER A 130 2.95 0.85 13.89
C SER A 130 2.99 0.34 12.45
N TRP A 131 3.80 0.95 11.58
CA TRP A 131 4.00 0.44 10.22
C TRP A 131 4.71 -0.91 10.22
N ILE A 132 5.80 -1.00 10.99
CA ILE A 132 6.57 -2.24 11.14
C ILE A 132 5.69 -3.33 11.74
N ALA A 133 4.91 -3.01 12.76
CA ALA A 133 3.96 -3.95 13.36
C ALA A 133 2.95 -4.48 12.32
N LEU A 134 2.40 -3.60 11.48
CA LEU A 134 1.50 -4.02 10.39
C LEU A 134 2.21 -4.96 9.41
N ILE A 135 3.42 -4.62 8.94
CA ILE A 135 4.20 -5.47 8.03
C ILE A 135 4.43 -6.86 8.64
N LEU A 136 4.76 -6.92 9.94
CA LEU A 136 4.94 -8.18 10.65
C LEU A 136 3.63 -8.96 10.76
N VAL A 137 2.50 -8.32 11.10
CA VAL A 137 1.19 -8.98 11.16
C VAL A 137 0.83 -9.59 9.80
N VAL A 138 0.99 -8.84 8.70
CA VAL A 138 0.71 -9.35 7.35
C VAL A 138 1.65 -10.52 6.99
N SER A 139 2.92 -10.44 7.36
CA SER A 139 3.92 -11.46 6.99
C SER A 139 3.89 -12.73 7.87
N LEU A 140 3.38 -12.62 9.10
CA LEU A 140 3.39 -13.68 10.11
C LEU A 140 2.02 -14.32 10.33
N SER A 141 0.93 -13.72 9.84
CA SER A 141 -0.44 -14.21 10.05
C SER A 141 -0.72 -15.58 9.41
N CYS A 142 -0.02 -15.95 8.35
CA CYS A 142 -0.23 -17.20 7.64
C CYS A 142 1.04 -18.06 7.54
N ARG A 143 0.89 -19.36 7.84
CA ARG A 143 1.94 -20.38 7.77
C ARG A 143 1.36 -21.69 7.22
N PRO A 144 2.00 -22.32 6.21
CA PRO A 144 3.17 -21.86 5.45
C PRO A 144 2.85 -20.63 4.57
N TYR A 145 3.87 -19.80 4.30
CA TYR A 145 3.70 -18.52 3.62
C TYR A 145 3.13 -18.64 2.19
N SER A 146 3.32 -19.79 1.54
CA SER A 146 2.75 -20.09 0.22
C SER A 146 1.22 -20.19 0.21
N HIS A 147 0.58 -20.38 1.37
CA HIS A 147 -0.87 -20.46 1.47
C HIS A 147 -1.57 -19.11 1.21
N ASN A 148 -0.84 -17.99 1.27
CA ASN A 148 -1.40 -16.66 1.00
C ASN A 148 -1.96 -16.51 -0.42
N TRP A 149 -1.50 -17.31 -1.38
CA TRP A 149 -1.97 -17.32 -2.77
C TRP A 149 -2.33 -18.72 -3.27
N GLN A 150 -2.69 -19.61 -2.34
CA GLN A 150 -3.07 -20.97 -2.68
C GLN A 150 -4.53 -21.03 -3.14
N ILE A 151 -4.79 -21.79 -4.20
CA ILE A 151 -6.12 -21.98 -4.79
C ILE A 151 -6.65 -23.40 -4.56
N LYS A 152 -5.78 -24.43 -4.65
CA LYS A 152 -6.17 -25.84 -4.55
C LYS A 152 -5.21 -26.61 -3.62
N PRO A 153 -5.69 -27.15 -2.47
CA PRO A 153 -6.97 -26.83 -1.82
C PRO A 153 -7.02 -25.37 -1.34
N LEU A 154 -8.20 -24.80 -1.13
CA LEU A 154 -8.29 -23.45 -0.55
C LEU A 154 -7.67 -23.43 0.87
N PRO A 155 -6.92 -22.38 1.23
CA PRO A 155 -6.33 -22.23 2.55
C PRO A 155 -7.40 -21.82 3.59
N GLY A 156 -7.05 -21.87 4.87
CA GLY A 156 -7.92 -21.42 5.95
C GLY A 156 -8.17 -19.90 5.91
N PRO A 157 -9.24 -19.42 6.59
CA PRO A 157 -9.63 -18.01 6.60
C PRO A 157 -8.52 -17.09 7.10
N GLU A 158 -7.61 -17.57 7.96
CA GLU A 158 -6.45 -16.82 8.45
C GLU A 158 -5.46 -16.40 7.36
N CYS A 159 -5.47 -17.10 6.21
CA CYS A 159 -4.62 -16.80 5.06
C CYS A 159 -5.34 -16.02 3.96
N ILE A 160 -6.68 -16.03 3.96
CA ILE A 160 -7.54 -15.35 2.97
C ILE A 160 -7.96 -13.97 3.50
N PHE A 161 -8.47 -13.92 4.73
CA PHE A 161 -8.94 -12.70 5.37
C PHE A 161 -7.89 -12.17 6.33
N ARG A 162 -7.47 -10.91 6.10
CA ARG A 162 -6.59 -10.20 7.04
C ARG A 162 -7.38 -9.16 7.84
N PRO A 163 -7.14 -9.07 9.16
CA PRO A 163 -7.78 -8.11 10.04
C PRO A 163 -7.30 -6.67 9.81
#